data_AF-A0A1R2CNJ6-F1
#
_entry.id   AF-A0A1R2CNJ6-F1
#
_cell.length_a   1.000
_cell.length_b   1.000
_cell.length_c   1.000
_cell.angle_alpha   90.00
_cell.angle_beta   90.00
_cell.angle_gamma   90.00
#
_symmetry.space_group_name_H-M   'P 1'
#
loop_
_entity.id
_entity.type
_entity.pdbx_description
1 polymer ?
#
loop_
_entity_poly.entity_id
_entity_poly.type
_entity_poly.pdbx_seq_one_letter_code
_entity_poly.pdbx_strand_id
1 'polypeptide(L)'
;MEKNHYKVAVRLKPIPTLPSFLSITSSTISLYNISSFDYDKVYQSDSKNEKIFDLISNYINNAFRGINLSVIAYGEPGSGKTYTIFGDHLSLGLVPITIAYIFNHAYRENYTFSCSMIGIDQDRLIDFLQEKPQEKTLKITKDVNGGVLIENLAEIIVEKEEDCYFLIKKGLKTKKDGKYSCDTVFQILIESLKADNRGFLVNSKMNFCDLNSNKSSKNLQSLNSVITCLSNNVTVPYRDSPLTKILSDTLTKTSNAVIIFNIIPYEYCINSTLQTLNIANLAKTITTTPKKNETQATNFHVLKKLHNDIIKLKNALRAKRGGKNLHEEVNMLKKETDKLKEILNEQSTVQEVEELIQHNKNLRIQLQNLVGCPIAESDVELPDSVSVLQKALVLTEDMIKKRKLYLTDQEMKAKLVADGRCTICTLKVPCKHRVAYSPKGEVIKGYKGNMKCTGNEQIKGKIGAGSGNKVVRSSTPSVDERFIENAEEKIKLLSKIEAYKEKKVMKEIEKAQEMQKIEDEMMEKMRIHEEWRRKYLEKNKEKIKAYKEQIGVKRQASERRKRKKTPSRPQSSFRISNYYERKKSIVDLLREHSKVFMRKSTSRIRSLSNVNNSVDSLSK
;
A
#
# COMPACT_ATOMS: atom_id res chain seq x y z
N MET A 1 -25.78 11.75 0.88
CA MET A 1 -24.80 10.71 0.49
C MET A 1 -23.42 11.27 0.76
N GLU A 2 -22.65 10.71 1.69
CA GLU A 2 -21.25 11.10 1.88
C GLU A 2 -20.50 10.88 0.57
N LYS A 3 -19.88 11.94 0.04
CA LYS A 3 -19.05 11.84 -1.16
C LYS A 3 -17.78 11.08 -0.75
N ASN A 4 -17.62 9.86 -1.26
CA ASN A 4 -16.33 9.17 -1.16
C ASN A 4 -15.30 9.95 -1.99
N HIS A 5 -14.06 9.96 -1.53
CA HIS A 5 -12.92 10.56 -2.23
C HIS A 5 -11.74 9.59 -2.17
N TYR A 6 -10.78 9.76 -3.07
CA TYR A 6 -9.50 9.07 -2.96
C TYR A 6 -8.88 9.35 -1.60
N LYS A 7 -8.47 8.31 -0.88
CA LYS A 7 -7.79 8.50 0.40
C LYS A 7 -6.34 8.84 0.15
N VAL A 8 -5.92 9.96 0.71
CA VAL A 8 -4.58 10.49 0.56
C VAL A 8 -3.91 10.53 1.92
N ALA A 9 -2.82 9.78 2.05
CA ALA A 9 -1.96 9.85 3.21
C ALA A 9 -0.56 10.30 2.82
N VAL A 10 0.10 11.03 3.70
CA VAL A 10 1.52 11.35 3.57
C VAL A 10 2.30 10.55 4.61
N ARG A 11 3.41 9.96 4.20
CA ARG A 11 4.30 9.19 5.08
C ARG A 11 5.70 9.77 5.05
N LEU A 12 6.22 10.09 6.23
CA LEU A 12 7.60 10.50 6.37
C LEU A 12 8.53 9.29 6.44
N LYS A 13 9.66 9.40 5.75
CA LYS A 13 10.78 8.49 5.97
C LYS A 13 11.25 8.58 7.44
N PRO A 14 11.59 7.45 8.07
CA PRO A 14 12.18 7.46 9.40
C PRO A 14 13.46 8.31 9.45
N ILE A 15 13.51 9.27 10.38
CA ILE A 15 14.69 10.08 10.68
C ILE A 15 14.78 10.29 12.21
N PRO A 16 16.00 10.46 12.77
CA PRO A 16 16.18 10.54 14.23
C PRO A 16 15.53 11.78 14.84
N THR A 17 15.60 12.92 14.15
CA THR A 17 15.14 14.21 14.65
C THR A 17 14.47 14.98 13.52
N LEU A 18 13.22 15.40 13.72
CA LEU A 18 12.49 16.16 12.72
C LEU A 18 13.19 17.51 12.44
N PRO A 19 13.39 17.90 11.18
CA PRO A 19 14.04 19.17 10.85
C PRO A 19 13.16 20.36 11.24
N SER A 20 13.79 21.47 11.62
CA SER A 20 13.10 22.70 12.00
C SER A 20 12.22 23.31 10.89
N PHE A 21 12.52 23.01 9.62
CA PHE A 21 11.72 23.51 8.50
C PHE A 21 10.37 22.79 8.35
N LEU A 22 10.12 21.70 9.08
CA LEU A 22 8.97 20.85 8.87
C LEU A 22 8.16 20.71 10.18
N SER A 23 6.93 21.20 10.16
CA SER A 23 5.96 21.05 11.26
C SER A 23 4.86 20.08 10.86
N ILE A 24 4.48 19.17 11.76
CA ILE A 24 3.56 18.06 11.46
C ILE A 24 2.53 17.91 12.56
N THR A 25 1.27 17.73 12.15
CA THR A 25 0.19 17.20 12.98
C THR A 25 -0.33 15.89 12.39
N SER A 26 -1.37 15.30 12.97
CA SER A 26 -1.97 14.06 12.46
C SER A 26 -2.57 14.17 11.05
N SER A 27 -2.80 15.39 10.56
CA SER A 27 -3.45 15.67 9.26
C SER A 27 -2.75 16.75 8.45
N THR A 28 -1.85 17.53 9.05
CA THR A 28 -1.28 18.72 8.42
C THR A 28 0.25 18.62 8.35
N ILE A 29 0.82 19.05 7.22
CA ILE A 29 2.26 19.27 7.06
C ILE A 29 2.46 20.73 6.70
N SER A 30 3.32 21.42 7.45
CA SER A 30 3.74 22.79 7.16
C SER A 30 5.24 22.86 6.88
N LEU A 31 5.61 23.51 5.78
CA LEU A 31 6.99 23.75 5.37
C LEU A 31 7.35 25.22 5.59
N TYR A 32 8.42 25.46 6.34
CA TYR A 32 8.94 26.76 6.79
C TYR A 32 7.88 27.69 7.42
N ASN A 33 6.76 27.15 7.93
CA ASN A 33 5.58 27.92 8.36
C ASN A 33 5.00 28.86 7.27
N ILE A 34 5.31 28.62 5.99
CA ILE A 34 4.85 29.45 4.86
C ILE A 34 3.81 28.69 4.02
N SER A 35 4.01 27.38 3.83
CA SER A 35 3.08 26.54 3.07
C SER A 35 2.56 25.43 3.95
N SER A 36 1.23 25.31 4.04
CA SER A 36 0.55 24.30 4.87
C SER A 36 -0.35 23.44 3.99
N PHE A 37 -0.36 22.14 4.26
CA PHE A 37 -1.04 21.13 3.46
C PHE A 37 -1.83 20.19 4.37
N ASP A 38 -3.11 19.95 4.05
CA ASP A 38 -3.99 19.09 4.83
C ASP A 38 -4.37 17.81 4.06
N TYR A 39 -4.23 16.66 4.73
CA TYR A 39 -4.45 15.32 4.17
C TYR A 39 -5.37 14.49 5.08
N ASP A 40 -5.85 13.33 4.58
CA ASP A 40 -6.66 12.43 5.41
C ASP A 40 -5.85 11.89 6.59
N LYS A 41 -4.55 11.64 6.37
CA LYS A 41 -3.63 11.21 7.42
C LYS A 41 -2.19 11.61 7.10
N VAL A 42 -1.45 11.99 8.14
CA VAL A 42 0.01 12.15 8.07
C VAL A 42 0.66 11.20 9.06
N TYR A 43 1.51 10.32 8.53
CA TYR A 43 2.28 9.34 9.28
C TYR A 43 3.70 9.85 9.52
N GLN A 44 4.06 9.97 10.79
CA GLN A 44 5.38 10.40 11.23
C GLN A 44 6.42 9.29 11.08
N SER A 45 7.69 9.64 11.29
CA SER A 45 8.86 8.76 11.13
C SER A 45 8.83 7.48 11.97
N ASP A 46 8.09 7.44 13.08
CA ASP A 46 7.89 6.31 13.98
C ASP A 46 6.68 5.42 13.61
N SER A 47 5.91 5.80 12.60
CA SER A 47 4.67 5.14 12.24
C SER A 47 4.93 3.82 11.51
N LYS A 48 4.52 2.73 12.18
CA LYS A 48 4.61 1.36 11.65
C LYS A 48 3.56 1.08 10.56
N ASN A 49 3.84 0.07 9.74
CA ASN A 49 3.01 -0.30 8.60
C ASN A 49 1.60 -0.76 9.01
N GLU A 50 1.42 -1.32 10.20
CA GLU A 50 0.13 -1.77 10.72
C GLU A 50 -0.83 -0.58 10.93
N LYS A 51 -0.33 0.57 11.40
CA LYS A 51 -1.13 1.79 11.52
C LYS A 51 -1.53 2.35 10.15
N ILE A 52 -0.71 2.12 9.12
CA ILE A 52 -1.02 2.52 7.75
C ILE A 52 -2.07 1.57 7.16
N PHE A 53 -2.01 0.29 7.51
CA PHE A 53 -2.98 -0.71 7.11
C PHE A 53 -4.41 -0.35 7.54
N ASP A 54 -4.59 0.29 8.70
CA ASP A 54 -5.90 0.78 9.16
C ASP A 54 -6.62 1.65 8.10
N LEU A 55 -5.86 2.42 7.31
CA LEU A 55 -6.40 3.27 6.25
C LEU A 55 -6.98 2.45 5.09
N ILE A 56 -6.37 1.30 4.76
CA ILE A 56 -6.79 0.45 3.63
C ILE A 56 -7.80 -0.63 4.03
N SER A 57 -7.80 -1.06 5.29
CA SER A 57 -8.60 -2.19 5.80
C SER A 57 -10.09 -2.15 5.40
N ASN A 58 -10.72 -0.98 5.49
CA ASN A 58 -12.14 -0.82 5.14
C ASN A 58 -12.40 -1.03 3.64
N TYR A 59 -11.44 -0.69 2.79
CA TYR A 59 -11.54 -0.84 1.35
C TYR A 59 -11.29 -2.28 0.88
N ILE A 60 -10.55 -3.07 1.66
CA ILE A 60 -10.38 -4.51 1.39
C ILE A 60 -11.73 -5.23 1.48
N ASN A 61 -12.58 -4.87 2.46
CA ASN A 61 -13.94 -5.41 2.55
C ASN A 61 -14.81 -5.02 1.33
N ASN A 62 -14.56 -3.87 0.71
CA ASN A 62 -15.23 -3.48 -0.53
C ASN A 62 -14.77 -4.34 -1.72
N ALA A 63 -13.51 -4.80 -1.72
CA ALA A 63 -13.00 -5.71 -2.75
C ALA A 63 -13.75 -7.06 -2.73
N PHE A 64 -14.02 -7.63 -1.55
CA PHE A 64 -14.89 -8.82 -1.43
C PHE A 64 -16.32 -8.59 -1.94
N ARG A 65 -16.78 -7.34 -1.93
CA ARG A 65 -18.08 -6.93 -2.48
C ARG A 65 -18.04 -6.63 -3.98
N GLY A 66 -16.92 -6.86 -4.66
CA GLY A 66 -16.77 -6.63 -6.09
C GLY A 66 -16.34 -5.21 -6.48
N ILE A 67 -15.76 -4.42 -5.56
CA ILE A 67 -15.31 -3.05 -5.86
C ILE A 67 -13.79 -3.04 -5.99
N ASN A 68 -13.29 -2.55 -7.11
CA ASN A 68 -11.86 -2.42 -7.37
C ASN A 68 -11.14 -1.50 -6.36
N LEU A 69 -9.87 -1.82 -6.08
CA LEU A 69 -9.00 -1.05 -5.19
C LEU A 69 -7.62 -0.82 -5.81
N SER A 70 -7.13 0.41 -5.77
CA SER A 70 -5.71 0.72 -5.99
C SER A 70 -5.05 1.25 -4.72
N VAL A 71 -3.92 0.68 -4.35
CA VAL A 71 -3.03 1.17 -3.29
C VAL A 71 -1.70 1.56 -3.93
N ILE A 72 -1.40 2.85 -3.97
CA ILE A 72 -0.24 3.38 -4.70
C ILE A 72 0.73 4.06 -3.73
N ALA A 73 1.99 3.63 -3.70
CA ALA A 73 3.05 4.36 -3.04
C ALA A 73 3.77 5.30 -4.03
N TYR A 74 3.81 6.59 -3.71
CA TYR A 74 4.30 7.66 -4.58
C TYR A 74 5.34 8.51 -3.84
N GLY A 75 6.40 8.98 -4.53
CA GLY A 75 7.37 9.95 -3.98
C GLY A 75 8.81 9.63 -4.34
N GLU A 76 9.77 10.50 -4.06
CA GLU A 76 11.16 10.39 -4.58
C GLU A 76 11.88 9.04 -4.29
N PRO A 77 12.86 8.60 -5.11
CA PRO A 77 13.67 7.42 -4.80
C PRO A 77 14.28 7.50 -3.40
N GLY A 78 14.21 6.39 -2.66
CA GLY A 78 14.66 6.34 -1.26
C GLY A 78 13.68 6.91 -0.22
N SER A 79 12.48 7.35 -0.60
CA SER A 79 11.44 7.85 0.34
C SER A 79 10.69 6.77 1.14
N GLY A 80 10.89 5.49 0.82
CA GLY A 80 10.27 4.36 1.54
C GLY A 80 9.03 3.74 0.90
N LYS A 81 8.84 3.90 -0.42
CA LYS A 81 7.72 3.29 -1.17
C LYS A 81 7.71 1.76 -1.07
N THR A 82 8.81 1.11 -1.45
CA THR A 82 8.98 -0.35 -1.34
C THR A 82 8.79 -0.85 0.10
N TYR A 83 9.34 -0.15 1.09
CA TYR A 83 9.13 -0.44 2.52
C TYR A 83 7.65 -0.33 2.94
N THR A 84 6.89 0.57 2.31
CA THR A 84 5.45 0.71 2.56
C THR A 84 4.67 -0.42 1.91
N ILE A 85 4.96 -0.76 0.65
CA ILE A 85 4.19 -1.77 -0.10
C ILE A 85 4.57 -3.20 0.29
N PHE A 86 5.85 -3.54 0.24
CA PHE A 86 6.34 -4.90 0.47
C PHE A 86 6.98 -5.08 1.85
N GLY A 87 7.56 -4.02 2.41
CA GLY A 87 8.29 -4.10 3.68
C GLY A 87 9.76 -4.45 3.50
N ASP A 88 10.36 -4.95 4.58
CA ASP A 88 11.71 -5.49 4.62
C ASP A 88 11.76 -6.76 5.48
N HIS A 89 12.97 -7.20 5.86
CA HIS A 89 13.18 -8.41 6.65
C HIS A 89 12.74 -8.26 8.13
N LEU A 90 12.52 -7.03 8.61
CA LEU A 90 12.15 -6.74 9.99
C LEU A 90 10.68 -6.30 10.12
N SER A 91 10.10 -5.74 9.07
CA SER A 91 8.77 -5.12 9.06
C SER A 91 7.99 -5.51 7.81
N LEU A 92 6.80 -6.08 8.00
CA LEU A 92 5.89 -6.39 6.89
C LEU A 92 5.33 -5.12 6.24
N GLY A 93 5.25 -5.10 4.91
CA GLY A 93 4.56 -4.05 4.15
C GLY A 93 3.04 -4.23 4.09
N LEU A 94 2.37 -3.33 3.38
CA LEU A 94 0.91 -3.39 3.20
C LEU A 94 0.43 -4.62 2.43
N VAL A 95 1.19 -5.09 1.42
CA VAL A 95 0.83 -6.28 0.64
C VAL A 95 0.75 -7.53 1.54
N PRO A 96 1.82 -7.91 2.28
CA PRO A 96 1.73 -9.09 3.13
C PRO A 96 0.69 -8.96 4.25
N ILE A 97 0.54 -7.79 4.87
CA ILE A 97 -0.53 -7.56 5.88
C ILE A 97 -1.93 -7.72 5.26
N THR A 98 -2.12 -7.28 4.01
CA THR A 98 -3.39 -7.43 3.30
C THR A 98 -3.69 -8.90 3.00
N ILE A 99 -2.69 -9.68 2.62
CA ILE A 99 -2.84 -11.13 2.39
C ILE A 99 -3.28 -11.81 3.69
N ALA A 100 -2.61 -11.57 4.81
CA ALA A 100 -3.01 -12.09 6.12
C ALA A 100 -4.48 -11.74 6.44
N TYR A 101 -4.89 -10.50 6.19
CA TYR A 101 -6.26 -10.06 6.39
C TYR A 101 -7.27 -10.78 5.48
N ILE A 102 -6.93 -10.99 4.20
CA ILE A 102 -7.77 -11.69 3.23
C ILE A 102 -7.96 -13.16 3.63
N PHE A 103 -6.87 -13.85 4.00
CA PHE A 103 -6.92 -15.28 4.35
C PHE A 103 -7.49 -15.56 5.75
N ASN A 104 -7.57 -14.55 6.62
CA ASN A 104 -8.33 -14.61 7.87
C ASN A 104 -9.81 -14.19 7.72
N HIS A 105 -10.26 -13.87 6.51
CA HIS A 105 -11.63 -13.44 6.28
C HIS A 105 -12.63 -14.60 6.37
N ALA A 106 -13.75 -14.40 7.08
CA ALA A 106 -14.72 -15.46 7.42
C ALA A 106 -15.35 -16.18 6.20
N TYR A 107 -15.36 -15.54 5.03
CA TYR A 107 -16.00 -16.05 3.82
C TYR A 107 -15.00 -16.35 2.68
N ARG A 108 -13.71 -16.50 2.99
CA ARG A 108 -12.66 -16.73 1.98
C ARG A 108 -12.96 -17.91 1.04
N GLU A 109 -13.65 -18.94 1.56
CA GLU A 109 -13.97 -20.16 0.81
C GLU A 109 -14.99 -19.92 -0.32
N ASN A 110 -15.72 -18.80 -0.29
CA ASN A 110 -16.63 -18.40 -1.35
C ASN A 110 -15.92 -17.66 -2.51
N TYR A 111 -14.59 -17.55 -2.47
CA TYR A 111 -13.82 -16.81 -3.46
C TYR A 111 -12.65 -17.63 -4.01
N THR A 112 -12.26 -17.29 -5.23
CA THR A 112 -10.97 -17.64 -5.80
C THR A 112 -10.08 -16.40 -5.74
N PHE A 113 -8.85 -16.61 -5.29
CA PHE A 113 -7.82 -15.59 -5.28
C PHE A 113 -6.77 -15.95 -6.32
N SER A 114 -6.43 -14.99 -7.17
CA SER A 114 -5.31 -15.12 -8.10
C SER A 114 -4.34 -13.96 -7.92
N CYS A 115 -3.05 -14.25 -7.95
CA CYS A 115 -1.97 -13.28 -7.81
C CYS A 115 -1.18 -13.16 -9.10
N SER A 116 -0.78 -11.93 -9.44
CA SER A 116 0.19 -11.64 -10.50
C SER A 116 1.11 -10.50 -10.08
N MET A 117 2.34 -10.47 -10.62
CA MET A 117 3.31 -9.43 -10.31
C MET A 117 4.00 -8.93 -11.57
N ILE A 118 3.81 -7.66 -11.86
CA ILE A 118 4.20 -7.04 -13.13
C ILE A 118 5.30 -6.00 -12.86
N GLY A 119 6.40 -6.10 -13.59
CA GLY A 119 7.40 -5.05 -13.72
C GLY A 119 7.12 -4.19 -14.95
N ILE A 120 7.23 -2.88 -14.83
CA ILE A 120 7.10 -1.93 -15.94
C ILE A 120 8.42 -1.17 -16.09
N ASP A 121 9.20 -1.56 -17.09
CA ASP A 121 10.43 -0.88 -17.44
C ASP A 121 10.21 -0.09 -18.73
N GLN A 122 10.16 1.24 -18.59
CA GLN A 122 9.78 2.16 -19.67
C GLN A 122 8.43 1.80 -20.28
N ASP A 123 8.41 1.33 -21.53
CA ASP A 123 7.21 0.90 -22.26
C ASP A 123 7.06 -0.64 -22.31
N ARG A 124 7.96 -1.41 -21.68
CA ARG A 124 7.95 -2.87 -21.67
C ARG A 124 7.34 -3.41 -20.37
N LEU A 125 6.45 -4.38 -20.51
CA LEU A 125 5.94 -5.18 -19.41
C LEU A 125 6.80 -6.43 -19.19
N ILE A 126 7.03 -6.76 -17.94
CA ILE A 126 7.81 -7.91 -17.49
C ILE A 126 6.94 -8.69 -16.51
N ASP A 127 6.83 -9.98 -16.70
CA ASP A 127 6.18 -10.88 -15.74
C ASP A 127 7.22 -11.35 -14.73
N PHE A 128 7.05 -11.02 -13.45
CA PHE A 128 7.99 -11.41 -12.40
C PHE A 128 7.78 -12.82 -11.84
N LEU A 129 6.67 -13.48 -12.18
CA LEU A 129 6.31 -14.79 -11.65
C LEU A 129 6.53 -15.94 -12.65
N GLN A 130 6.84 -15.62 -13.91
CA GLN A 130 7.19 -16.62 -14.93
C GLN A 130 8.45 -17.42 -14.58
N GLU A 131 8.39 -18.73 -14.85
CA GLU A 131 9.51 -19.67 -14.62
C GLU A 131 10.48 -19.78 -15.79
N LYS A 132 10.01 -19.52 -17.01
CA LYS A 132 10.79 -19.63 -18.23
C LYS A 132 10.97 -18.25 -18.89
N PRO A 133 12.04 -18.06 -19.68
CA PRO A 133 12.17 -16.86 -20.51
C PRO A 133 10.88 -16.64 -21.31
N GLN A 134 10.38 -15.42 -21.27
CA GLN A 134 9.10 -15.06 -21.84
C GLN A 134 9.12 -15.20 -23.37
N GLU A 135 8.61 -16.32 -23.90
CA GLU A 135 8.52 -16.57 -25.34
C GLU A 135 7.54 -15.61 -26.05
N LYS A 136 6.51 -15.16 -25.34
CA LYS A 136 5.45 -14.29 -25.86
C LYS A 136 5.36 -12.99 -25.07
N THR A 137 5.32 -11.87 -25.77
CA THR A 137 5.18 -10.54 -25.16
C THR A 137 3.84 -10.37 -24.44
N LEU A 138 3.87 -9.69 -23.30
CA LEU A 138 2.65 -9.29 -22.58
C LEU A 138 1.91 -8.21 -23.37
N LYS A 139 0.59 -8.34 -23.48
CA LYS A 139 -0.26 -7.37 -24.18
C LYS A 139 -1.44 -6.97 -23.31
N ILE A 140 -1.64 -5.66 -23.16
CA ILE A 140 -2.80 -5.13 -22.43
C ILE A 140 -3.99 -5.09 -23.38
N THR A 141 -5.04 -5.82 -23.03
CA THR A 141 -6.32 -5.89 -23.74
C THR A 141 -7.48 -5.59 -22.78
N LYS A 142 -8.71 -5.68 -23.27
CA LYS A 142 -9.92 -5.53 -22.45
C LYS A 142 -10.66 -6.86 -22.33
N ASP A 143 -11.27 -7.09 -21.18
CA ASP A 143 -12.21 -8.20 -21.00
C ASP A 143 -13.59 -7.86 -21.58
N VAL A 144 -14.52 -8.83 -21.48
CA VAL A 144 -15.91 -8.70 -21.96
C VAL A 144 -16.70 -7.60 -21.26
N ASN A 145 -16.29 -7.19 -20.06
CA ASN A 145 -16.91 -6.16 -19.24
C ASN A 145 -16.19 -4.81 -19.37
N GLY A 146 -15.18 -4.71 -20.25
CA GLY A 146 -14.37 -3.52 -20.46
C GLY A 146 -13.28 -3.29 -19.41
N GLY A 147 -13.07 -4.23 -18.50
CA GLY A 147 -11.96 -4.27 -17.54
C GLY A 147 -10.63 -4.60 -18.21
N VAL A 148 -9.52 -4.44 -17.49
CA VAL A 148 -8.17 -4.65 -18.06
C VAL A 148 -7.77 -6.12 -17.96
N LEU A 149 -7.35 -6.71 -19.08
CA LEU A 149 -6.76 -8.05 -19.16
C LEU A 149 -5.33 -7.94 -19.70
N ILE A 150 -4.39 -8.74 -19.17
CA ILE A 150 -3.02 -8.77 -19.68
C ILE A 150 -2.76 -10.17 -20.22
N GLU A 151 -2.73 -10.30 -21.54
CA GLU A 151 -2.46 -11.56 -22.22
C GLU A 151 -1.03 -12.04 -21.91
N ASN A 152 -0.89 -13.36 -21.74
CA ASN A 152 0.36 -14.03 -21.41
C ASN A 152 0.95 -13.68 -20.02
N LEU A 153 0.21 -12.95 -19.17
CA LEU A 153 0.60 -12.75 -17.78
C LEU A 153 0.29 -14.00 -16.96
N ALA A 154 1.25 -14.42 -16.12
CA ALA A 154 1.06 -15.46 -15.14
C ALA A 154 0.10 -14.97 -14.06
N GLU A 155 -1.11 -15.54 -14.10
CA GLU A 155 -2.12 -15.40 -13.06
C GLU A 155 -2.18 -16.72 -12.28
N ILE A 156 -1.67 -16.69 -11.05
CA ILE A 156 -1.46 -17.90 -10.22
C ILE A 156 -2.54 -17.95 -9.16
N ILE A 157 -3.28 -19.06 -9.10
CA ILE A 157 -4.30 -19.27 -8.07
C ILE A 157 -3.58 -19.61 -6.78
N VAL A 158 -4.03 -19.00 -5.69
CA VAL A 158 -3.46 -19.19 -4.36
C VAL A 158 -4.54 -19.76 -3.43
N GLU A 159 -4.20 -20.82 -2.69
CA GLU A 159 -5.13 -21.50 -1.79
C GLU A 159 -4.80 -21.22 -0.33
N LYS A 160 -3.55 -20.83 -0.05
CA LYS A 160 -3.04 -20.48 1.27
C LYS A 160 -2.28 -19.15 1.25
N GLU A 161 -2.10 -18.58 2.42
CA GLU A 161 -1.34 -17.33 2.61
C GLU A 161 0.14 -17.52 2.23
N GLU A 162 0.71 -18.70 2.53
CA GLU A 162 2.10 -19.05 2.22
C GLU A 162 2.38 -19.00 0.71
N ASP A 163 1.41 -19.40 -0.12
CA ASP A 163 1.51 -19.33 -1.58
C ASP A 163 1.77 -17.89 -2.03
N CYS A 164 1.03 -16.93 -1.45
CA CYS A 164 1.18 -15.52 -1.79
C CYS A 164 2.55 -14.97 -1.37
N TYR A 165 3.02 -15.34 -0.19
CA TYR A 165 4.35 -14.94 0.30
C TYR A 165 5.48 -15.50 -0.56
N PHE A 166 5.32 -16.74 -0.99
CA PHE A 166 6.23 -17.33 -1.95
C PHE A 166 6.27 -16.51 -3.26
N LEU A 167 5.12 -16.15 -3.82
CA LEU A 167 5.05 -15.35 -5.05
C LEU A 167 5.69 -13.96 -4.88
N ILE A 168 5.50 -13.31 -3.73
CA ILE A 168 6.15 -12.03 -3.42
C ILE A 168 7.68 -12.20 -3.36
N LYS A 169 8.18 -13.21 -2.64
CA LYS A 169 9.62 -13.51 -2.54
C LYS A 169 10.21 -13.79 -3.91
N LYS A 170 9.55 -14.64 -4.70
CA LYS A 170 9.95 -14.97 -6.08
C LYS A 170 10.02 -13.71 -6.95
N GLY A 171 8.95 -12.92 -6.98
CA GLY A 171 8.91 -11.74 -7.84
C GLY A 171 9.89 -10.64 -7.43
N LEU A 172 10.11 -10.43 -6.13
CA LEU A 172 11.16 -9.52 -5.63
C LEU A 172 12.57 -10.01 -5.96
N LYS A 173 12.81 -11.33 -5.90
CA LYS A 173 14.07 -11.94 -6.33
C LYS A 173 14.28 -11.73 -7.83
N THR A 174 13.27 -12.02 -8.67
CA THR A 174 13.32 -11.77 -10.12
C THR A 174 13.63 -10.30 -10.43
N LYS A 175 12.99 -9.36 -9.73
CA LYS A 175 13.27 -7.92 -9.85
C LYS A 175 14.75 -7.60 -9.57
N LYS A 176 15.30 -8.17 -8.49
CA LYS A 176 16.68 -7.96 -8.05
C LYS A 176 17.69 -8.59 -9.01
N ASP A 177 17.49 -9.85 -9.38
CA ASP A 177 18.41 -10.63 -10.22
C ASP A 177 18.46 -10.06 -11.64
N GLY A 178 17.31 -9.63 -12.17
CA GLY A 178 17.23 -8.92 -13.45
C GLY A 178 17.73 -7.47 -13.40
N LYS A 179 18.12 -6.96 -12.22
CA LYS A 179 18.54 -5.57 -11.97
C LYS A 179 17.54 -4.53 -12.53
N TYR A 180 16.25 -4.86 -12.48
CA TYR A 180 15.22 -4.01 -13.05
C TYR A 180 14.94 -2.80 -12.16
N SER A 181 15.22 -1.60 -12.68
CA SER A 181 14.83 -0.32 -12.06
C SER A 181 13.46 0.10 -12.59
N CYS A 182 12.41 -0.64 -12.21
CA CYS A 182 11.07 -0.54 -12.80
C CYS A 182 9.98 -0.22 -11.76
N ASP A 183 8.86 0.32 -12.25
CA ASP A 183 7.61 0.35 -11.48
C ASP A 183 7.12 -1.09 -11.28
N THR A 184 6.53 -1.40 -10.13
CA THR A 184 6.04 -2.75 -9.81
C THR A 184 4.58 -2.69 -9.42
N VAL A 185 3.77 -3.58 -10.01
CA VAL A 185 2.36 -3.76 -9.67
C VAL A 185 2.15 -5.19 -9.21
N PHE A 186 1.81 -5.36 -7.93
CA PHE A 186 1.32 -6.64 -7.41
C PHE A 186 -0.20 -6.61 -7.42
N GLN A 187 -0.82 -7.56 -8.12
CA GLN A 187 -2.25 -7.60 -8.36
C GLN A 187 -2.84 -8.84 -7.71
N ILE A 188 -3.90 -8.63 -6.92
CA ILE A 188 -4.77 -9.68 -6.37
C ILE A 188 -6.12 -9.57 -7.08
N LEU A 189 -6.51 -10.62 -7.78
CA LEU A 189 -7.84 -10.79 -8.36
C LEU A 189 -8.70 -11.62 -7.40
N ILE A 190 -9.90 -11.14 -7.09
CA ILE A 190 -10.88 -11.82 -6.27
C ILE A 190 -12.10 -12.12 -7.15
N GLU A 191 -12.46 -13.39 -7.29
CA GLU A 191 -13.63 -13.84 -8.05
C GLU A 191 -14.55 -14.67 -7.14
N SER A 192 -15.84 -14.36 -7.09
CA SER A 192 -16.80 -15.16 -6.32
C SER A 192 -17.03 -16.53 -6.95
N LEU A 193 -17.00 -17.57 -6.12
CA LEU A 193 -17.36 -18.94 -6.51
C LEU A 193 -18.87 -19.18 -6.50
N LYS A 194 -19.60 -18.38 -5.73
CA LYS A 194 -21.06 -18.47 -5.58
C LYS A 194 -21.72 -17.15 -5.90
N ALA A 195 -22.91 -17.22 -6.49
CA ALA A 195 -23.75 -16.07 -6.70
C ALA A 195 -24.36 -15.60 -5.37
N ASP A 196 -24.65 -14.30 -5.27
CA ASP A 196 -25.42 -13.78 -4.16
C ASP A 196 -26.90 -14.22 -4.25
N ASN A 197 -27.71 -13.90 -3.24
CA ASN A 197 -29.14 -14.23 -3.22
C ASN A 197 -29.94 -13.63 -4.39
N ARG A 198 -29.37 -12.69 -5.15
CA ARG A 198 -29.97 -12.08 -6.33
C ARG A 198 -29.51 -12.77 -7.63
N GLY A 199 -28.66 -13.80 -7.54
CA GLY A 199 -28.10 -14.51 -8.69
C GLY A 199 -26.91 -13.81 -9.33
N PHE A 200 -26.23 -12.89 -8.64
CA PHE A 200 -25.08 -12.15 -9.18
C PHE A 200 -23.75 -12.68 -8.64
N LEU A 201 -22.82 -12.91 -9.56
CA LEU A 201 -21.40 -13.10 -9.28
C LEU A 201 -20.72 -11.76 -9.16
N VAL A 202 -19.65 -11.70 -8.38
CA VAL A 202 -18.84 -10.49 -8.19
C VAL A 202 -17.37 -10.77 -8.44
N ASN A 203 -16.67 -9.77 -8.96
CA ASN A 203 -15.22 -9.81 -9.05
C ASN A 203 -14.59 -8.46 -8.69
N SER A 204 -13.34 -8.46 -8.26
CA SER A 204 -12.61 -7.23 -8.02
C SER A 204 -11.11 -7.42 -8.20
N LYS A 205 -10.45 -6.32 -8.54
CA LYS A 205 -9.00 -6.25 -8.68
C LYS A 205 -8.43 -5.30 -7.65
N MET A 206 -7.45 -5.79 -6.89
CA MET A 206 -6.65 -5.00 -5.97
C MET A 206 -5.24 -4.84 -6.53
N ASN A 207 -4.85 -3.60 -6.82
CA ASN A 207 -3.53 -3.28 -7.35
C ASN A 207 -2.69 -2.59 -6.28
N PHE A 208 -1.52 -3.16 -5.95
CA PHE A 208 -0.53 -2.56 -5.08
C PHE A 208 0.67 -2.10 -5.91
N CYS A 209 0.88 -0.78 -5.98
CA CYS A 209 1.89 -0.17 -6.83
C CYS A 209 3.06 0.37 -6.02
N ASP A 210 4.26 -0.15 -6.28
CA ASP A 210 5.54 0.42 -5.88
C ASP A 210 6.16 1.13 -7.08
N LEU A 211 5.98 2.44 -7.16
CA LEU A 211 6.42 3.23 -8.31
C LEU A 211 7.92 3.54 -8.20
N ASN A 212 8.67 3.42 -9.28
CA ASN A 212 10.05 3.87 -9.36
C ASN A 212 10.09 5.34 -9.81
N SER A 213 10.30 6.24 -8.85
CA SER A 213 10.10 7.68 -9.03
C SER A 213 11.30 8.41 -9.64
N ASN A 214 11.90 7.85 -10.69
CA ASN A 214 12.74 8.64 -11.56
C ASN A 214 11.85 9.73 -12.18
N LYS A 215 12.11 11.02 -11.88
CA LYS A 215 11.26 12.17 -12.31
C LYS A 215 11.11 12.28 -13.82
N SER A 216 12.00 11.63 -14.58
CA SER A 216 11.97 11.50 -16.03
C SER A 216 11.19 10.28 -16.53
N SER A 217 10.55 9.50 -15.66
CA SER A 217 9.78 8.33 -16.07
C SER A 217 8.43 8.76 -16.65
N LYS A 218 8.20 8.36 -17.90
CA LYS A 218 6.94 8.55 -18.62
C LYS A 218 5.73 8.08 -17.79
N ASN A 219 5.88 6.97 -17.06
CA ASN A 219 4.84 6.42 -16.19
C ASN A 219 4.38 7.39 -15.10
N LEU A 220 5.31 8.07 -14.42
CA LEU A 220 4.97 9.02 -13.36
C LEU A 220 4.31 10.28 -13.92
N GLN A 221 4.77 10.76 -15.08
CA GLN A 221 4.17 11.90 -15.77
C GLN A 221 2.73 11.59 -16.22
N SER A 222 2.52 10.44 -16.87
CA SER A 222 1.17 10.00 -17.25
C SER A 222 0.26 9.80 -16.03
N LEU A 223 0.78 9.27 -14.92
CA LEU A 223 0.01 9.16 -13.67
C LEU A 223 -0.40 10.53 -13.13
N ASN A 224 0.51 11.51 -13.12
CA ASN A 224 0.19 12.88 -12.71
C ASN A 224 -0.88 13.51 -13.62
N SER A 225 -0.80 13.29 -14.94
CA SER A 225 -1.83 13.71 -15.89
C SER A 225 -3.18 13.05 -15.59
N VAL A 226 -3.20 11.75 -15.31
CA VAL A 226 -4.41 11.02 -14.91
C VAL A 226 -5.03 11.61 -13.64
N ILE A 227 -4.24 11.83 -12.59
CA ILE A 227 -4.71 12.44 -11.33
C ILE A 227 -5.27 13.84 -11.60
N THR A 228 -4.59 14.64 -12.40
CA THR A 228 -5.02 16.01 -12.74
C THR A 228 -6.33 16.02 -13.53
N CYS A 229 -6.46 15.18 -14.56
CA CYS A 229 -7.69 15.04 -15.34
C CYS A 229 -8.85 14.51 -14.49
N LEU A 230 -8.60 13.55 -13.61
CA LEU A 230 -9.60 13.04 -12.68
C LEU A 230 -10.05 14.13 -11.70
N SER A 231 -9.14 14.94 -11.15
CA SER A 231 -9.49 16.08 -10.30
C SER A 231 -10.38 17.08 -11.04
N ASN A 232 -10.03 17.39 -12.30
CA ASN A 232 -10.70 18.42 -13.09
C ASN A 232 -11.94 17.94 -13.85
N ASN A 233 -12.33 16.66 -13.73
CA ASN A 233 -13.43 16.05 -14.48
C ASN A 233 -13.25 16.11 -16.02
N VAL A 234 -12.02 15.96 -16.51
CA VAL A 234 -11.70 15.96 -17.94
C VAL A 234 -11.40 14.53 -18.40
N THR A 235 -11.48 14.30 -19.72
CA THR A 235 -11.06 13.03 -20.34
C THR A 235 -9.69 12.59 -19.86
N VAL A 236 -9.61 11.34 -19.39
CA VAL A 236 -8.43 10.81 -18.71
C VAL A 236 -7.54 10.04 -19.70
N PRO A 237 -6.25 10.39 -19.84
CA PRO A 237 -5.36 9.82 -20.85
C PRO A 237 -4.70 8.51 -20.40
N TYR A 238 -5.48 7.47 -20.11
CA TYR A 238 -4.94 6.18 -19.66
C TYR A 238 -4.05 5.47 -20.70
N ARG A 239 -4.02 5.93 -21.95
CA ARG A 239 -3.26 5.29 -23.03
C ARG A 239 -1.80 5.73 -23.10
N ASP A 240 -1.43 6.76 -22.34
CA ASP A 240 -0.13 7.41 -22.48
C ASP A 240 1.02 6.54 -21.94
N SER A 241 0.75 5.64 -21.00
CA SER A 241 1.77 4.75 -20.43
C SER A 241 1.24 3.35 -20.11
N PRO A 242 2.10 2.32 -20.07
CA PRO A 242 1.67 0.98 -19.66
C PRO A 242 1.08 0.96 -18.25
N LEU A 243 1.65 1.72 -17.32
CA LEU A 243 1.14 1.83 -15.95
C LEU A 243 -0.31 2.34 -15.93
N THR A 244 -0.59 3.44 -16.62
CA THR A 244 -1.93 4.02 -16.65
C THR A 244 -2.93 3.16 -17.42
N LYS A 245 -2.48 2.37 -18.41
CA LYS A 245 -3.30 1.35 -19.06
C LYS A 245 -3.68 0.23 -18.10
N ILE A 246 -2.72 -0.30 -17.33
CA ILE A 246 -2.94 -1.35 -16.33
C ILE A 246 -3.95 -0.88 -15.27
N LEU A 247 -3.83 0.38 -14.85
CA LEU A 247 -4.69 0.96 -13.82
C LEU A 247 -6.01 1.53 -14.35
N SER A 248 -6.31 1.41 -15.64
CA SER A 248 -7.46 2.10 -16.26
C SER A 248 -8.84 1.62 -15.79
N ASP A 249 -8.93 0.47 -15.12
CA ASP A 249 -10.14 -0.06 -14.49
C ASP A 249 -10.19 0.13 -12.95
N THR A 250 -9.06 0.48 -12.34
CA THR A 250 -8.88 0.49 -10.87
C THR A 250 -8.57 1.90 -10.33
N LEU A 251 -7.90 2.75 -11.09
CA LEU A 251 -7.68 4.17 -10.77
C LEU A 251 -8.70 5.04 -11.48
N THR A 252 -9.98 4.86 -11.15
CA THR A 252 -11.11 5.60 -11.73
C THR A 252 -12.01 6.18 -10.65
N LYS A 253 -12.93 7.08 -11.02
CA LYS A 253 -13.96 7.56 -10.09
C LYS A 253 -14.95 6.48 -9.66
N THR A 254 -14.97 5.32 -10.32
CA THR A 254 -15.84 4.19 -9.98
C THR A 254 -15.15 3.14 -9.11
N SER A 255 -13.92 3.40 -8.66
CA SER A 255 -13.13 2.46 -7.88
C SER A 255 -12.65 3.12 -6.59
N ASN A 256 -12.23 2.31 -5.62
CA ASN A 256 -11.56 2.83 -4.44
C ASN A 256 -10.08 3.05 -4.74
N ALA A 257 -9.50 4.14 -4.26
CA ALA A 257 -8.07 4.37 -4.35
C ALA A 257 -7.52 4.95 -3.04
N VAL A 258 -6.37 4.43 -2.63
CA VAL A 258 -5.56 4.93 -1.53
C VAL A 258 -4.18 5.24 -2.06
N ILE A 259 -3.75 6.49 -1.97
CA ILE A 259 -2.43 6.92 -2.43
C ILE A 259 -1.64 7.39 -1.22
N ILE A 260 -0.46 6.77 -1.03
CA ILE A 260 0.47 7.05 0.06
C ILE A 260 1.64 7.80 -0.53
N PHE A 261 1.75 9.08 -0.18
CA PHE A 261 2.82 9.97 -0.61
C PHE A 261 3.97 9.90 0.38
N ASN A 262 5.02 9.17 0.01
CA ASN A 262 6.25 9.01 0.78
C ASN A 262 7.19 10.19 0.55
N ILE A 263 7.53 10.92 1.60
CA ILE A 263 8.41 12.09 1.54
C ILE A 263 9.71 11.88 2.32
N ILE A 264 10.78 12.55 1.87
CA ILE A 264 12.07 12.56 2.54
C ILE A 264 12.19 13.87 3.33
N PRO A 265 12.22 13.82 4.67
CA PRO A 265 12.31 15.01 5.51
C PRO A 265 13.76 15.51 5.63
N TYR A 266 14.40 15.82 4.49
CA TYR A 266 15.69 16.50 4.44
C TYR A 266 15.59 17.77 3.62
N GLU A 267 16.33 18.81 4.01
CA GLU A 267 16.23 20.13 3.40
C GLU A 267 16.57 20.14 1.91
N TYR A 268 17.56 19.34 1.50
CA TYR A 268 17.92 19.18 0.09
C TYR A 268 16.82 18.52 -0.76
N CYS A 269 15.84 17.85 -0.15
CA CYS A 269 14.69 17.20 -0.80
C CYS A 269 13.42 18.08 -0.82
N ILE A 270 13.47 19.33 -0.36
CA ILE A 270 12.27 20.17 -0.20
C ILE A 270 11.52 20.40 -1.52
N ASN A 271 12.23 20.69 -2.61
CA ASN A 271 11.59 20.90 -3.92
C ASN A 271 10.80 19.67 -4.38
N SER A 272 11.38 18.49 -4.15
CA SER A 272 10.76 17.19 -4.47
C SER A 272 9.56 16.91 -3.57
N THR A 273 9.70 17.23 -2.29
CA THR A 273 8.62 17.12 -1.30
C THR A 273 7.46 18.02 -1.67
N LEU A 274 7.71 19.30 -2.01
CA LEU A 274 6.69 20.24 -2.48
C LEU A 274 5.93 19.73 -3.71
N GLN A 275 6.64 19.19 -4.71
CA GLN A 275 6.01 18.59 -5.89
C GLN A 275 5.10 17.41 -5.49
N THR A 276 5.61 16.52 -4.62
CA THR A 276 4.88 15.37 -4.12
C THR A 276 3.60 15.77 -3.38
N LEU A 277 3.70 16.77 -2.49
CA LEU A 277 2.57 17.32 -1.72
C LEU A 277 1.54 18.02 -2.62
N ASN A 278 1.97 18.73 -3.66
CA ASN A 278 1.05 19.35 -4.61
C ASN A 278 0.21 18.32 -5.38
N ILE A 279 0.83 17.21 -5.81
CA ILE A 279 0.08 16.11 -6.44
C ILE A 279 -0.85 15.44 -5.42
N ALA A 280 -0.43 15.31 -4.16
CA ALA A 280 -1.28 14.77 -3.09
C ALA A 280 -2.55 15.62 -2.89
N ASN A 281 -2.44 16.94 -2.93
CA ASN A 281 -3.60 17.84 -2.88
C ASN A 281 -4.56 17.62 -4.05
N LEU A 282 -4.04 17.45 -5.27
CA LEU A 282 -4.88 17.14 -6.44
C LEU A 282 -5.54 15.75 -6.34
N ALA A 283 -4.85 14.76 -5.78
CA ALA A 283 -5.45 13.44 -5.60
C ALA A 283 -6.63 13.49 -4.62
N LYS A 284 -6.52 14.31 -3.56
CA LYS A 284 -7.55 14.43 -2.51
C LYS A 284 -8.87 15.00 -3.01
N THR A 285 -8.86 15.85 -4.04
CA THR A 285 -10.08 16.46 -4.61
C THR A 285 -10.88 15.48 -5.48
N ILE A 286 -10.32 14.32 -5.82
CA ILE A 286 -10.99 13.31 -6.65
C ILE A 286 -12.10 12.63 -5.86
N THR A 287 -13.34 12.99 -6.16
CA THR A 287 -14.53 12.32 -5.64
C THR A 287 -14.81 11.02 -6.39
N THR A 288 -15.16 9.97 -5.67
CA THR A 288 -15.50 8.64 -6.18
C THR A 288 -16.94 8.25 -5.89
N THR A 289 -17.50 7.44 -6.76
CA THR A 289 -18.76 6.71 -6.59
C THR A 289 -18.47 5.26 -6.92
N PRO A 290 -17.96 4.48 -5.94
CA PRO A 290 -17.49 3.13 -6.19
C PRO A 290 -18.59 2.25 -6.78
N LYS A 291 -18.31 1.63 -7.93
CA LYS A 291 -19.21 0.73 -8.65
C LYS A 291 -18.86 -0.70 -8.30
N LYS A 292 -19.88 -1.48 -7.98
CA LYS A 292 -19.78 -2.92 -7.82
C LYS A 292 -19.70 -3.59 -9.19
N ASN A 293 -18.67 -4.38 -9.41
CA ASN A 293 -18.54 -5.26 -10.56
C ASN A 293 -19.33 -6.53 -10.27
N GLU A 294 -20.59 -6.52 -10.68
CA GLU A 294 -21.46 -7.68 -10.59
C GLU A 294 -21.95 -8.09 -11.97
N THR A 295 -22.10 -9.39 -12.17
CA THR A 295 -22.64 -9.96 -13.41
C THR A 295 -23.59 -11.08 -13.03
N GLN A 296 -24.75 -11.12 -13.66
CA GLN A 296 -25.70 -12.21 -13.46
C GLN A 296 -25.03 -13.53 -13.80
N ALA A 297 -25.14 -14.54 -12.92
CA ALA A 297 -24.46 -15.82 -13.09
C ALA A 297 -24.84 -16.49 -14.42
N THR A 298 -26.13 -16.44 -14.76
CA THR A 298 -26.72 -17.00 -15.99
C THR A 298 -26.47 -16.14 -17.24
N ASN A 299 -25.66 -15.08 -17.14
CA ASN A 299 -25.33 -14.25 -18.30
C ASN A 299 -24.56 -15.09 -19.34
N PHE A 300 -25.04 -15.08 -20.58
CA PHE A 300 -24.45 -15.78 -21.71
C PHE A 300 -22.93 -15.56 -21.85
N HIS A 301 -22.44 -14.35 -21.58
CA HIS A 301 -21.00 -14.05 -21.67
C HIS A 301 -20.18 -14.75 -20.58
N VAL A 302 -20.73 -14.92 -19.37
CA VAL A 302 -20.07 -15.66 -18.28
C VAL A 302 -19.96 -17.13 -18.64
N LEU A 303 -21.09 -17.72 -19.06
CA LEU A 303 -21.16 -19.12 -19.50
C LEU A 303 -20.19 -19.39 -20.66
N LYS A 304 -20.23 -18.54 -21.70
CA LYS A 304 -19.34 -18.66 -22.86
C LYS A 304 -17.86 -18.52 -22.48
N LYS A 305 -17.52 -17.63 -21.53
CA LYS A 305 -16.14 -17.48 -21.02
C LYS A 305 -15.69 -18.74 -20.30
N LEU A 306 -16.45 -19.20 -19.30
CA LEU A 306 -16.13 -20.39 -18.51
C LEU A 306 -15.98 -21.62 -19.40
N HIS A 307 -16.88 -21.75 -20.38
CA HIS A 307 -16.88 -22.83 -21.35
C HIS A 307 -15.59 -22.85 -22.19
N ASN A 308 -15.23 -21.70 -22.79
CA ASN A 308 -14.00 -21.58 -23.57
C ASN A 308 -12.75 -21.81 -22.71
N ASP A 309 -12.76 -21.33 -21.47
CA ASP A 309 -11.66 -21.52 -20.54
C ASP A 309 -11.48 -23.01 -20.18
N ILE A 310 -12.58 -23.73 -19.87
CA ILE A 310 -12.54 -25.17 -19.60
C ILE A 310 -11.94 -25.94 -20.78
N ILE A 311 -12.37 -25.65 -22.02
CA ILE A 311 -11.84 -26.31 -23.22
C ILE A 311 -10.34 -26.04 -23.36
N LYS A 312 -9.91 -24.78 -23.23
CA LYS A 312 -8.50 -24.40 -23.32
C LYS A 312 -7.66 -25.11 -22.27
N LEU A 313 -8.13 -25.14 -21.02
CA LEU A 313 -7.44 -25.77 -19.90
C LEU A 313 -7.34 -27.29 -20.10
N LYS A 314 -8.43 -27.97 -20.47
CA LYS A 314 -8.43 -29.40 -20.79
C LYS A 314 -7.42 -29.74 -21.89
N ASN A 315 -7.38 -28.94 -22.97
CA ASN A 315 -6.41 -29.13 -24.06
C ASN A 315 -4.96 -28.92 -23.60
N ALA A 316 -4.70 -27.90 -22.77
CA ALA A 316 -3.37 -27.63 -22.23
C ALA A 316 -2.88 -28.75 -21.28
N LEU A 317 -3.77 -29.28 -20.44
CA LEU A 317 -3.49 -30.41 -19.55
C LEU A 317 -3.10 -31.66 -20.35
N ARG A 318 -3.80 -31.96 -21.45
CA ARG A 318 -3.50 -33.09 -22.35
C ARG A 318 -2.15 -32.95 -23.03
N ALA A 319 -1.87 -31.77 -23.60
CA ALA A 319 -0.60 -31.49 -24.26
C ALA A 319 0.59 -31.69 -23.32
N LYS A 320 0.43 -31.38 -22.03
CA LYS A 320 1.44 -31.58 -20.99
C LYS A 320 1.58 -33.03 -20.49
N ARG A 321 0.52 -33.85 -20.55
CA ARG A 321 0.53 -35.24 -20.09
C ARG A 321 1.11 -36.26 -21.07
N GLY A 322 1.44 -35.87 -22.31
CA GLY A 322 2.15 -36.72 -23.28
C GLY A 322 1.53 -38.11 -23.46
N GLY A 323 0.44 -38.23 -24.23
CA GLY A 323 -0.23 -39.51 -24.43
C GLY A 323 -0.95 -39.66 -25.78
N LYS A 324 -0.73 -40.79 -26.43
CA LYS A 324 -1.30 -41.25 -27.72
C LYS A 324 -2.78 -41.60 -27.55
N ASN A 325 -3.70 -40.63 -27.65
CA ASN A 325 -5.12 -40.84 -28.01
C ASN A 325 -5.81 -39.49 -28.30
N LEU A 326 -5.08 -38.58 -28.96
CA LEU A 326 -5.51 -37.19 -29.17
C LEU A 326 -6.84 -37.07 -29.94
N HIS A 327 -7.20 -38.04 -30.78
CA HIS A 327 -8.35 -37.92 -31.70
C HIS A 327 -9.70 -38.31 -31.07
N GLU A 328 -9.77 -39.46 -30.37
CA GLU A 328 -11.00 -39.90 -29.68
C GLU A 328 -11.36 -38.98 -28.52
N GLU A 329 -10.35 -38.52 -27.79
CA GLU A 329 -10.50 -37.61 -26.67
C GLU A 329 -10.90 -36.18 -27.12
N VAL A 330 -10.42 -35.71 -28.27
CA VAL A 330 -10.87 -34.44 -28.87
C VAL A 330 -12.31 -34.56 -29.38
N ASN A 331 -12.72 -35.72 -29.92
CA ASN A 331 -14.09 -35.94 -30.34
C ASN A 331 -15.06 -36.04 -29.15
N MET A 332 -14.65 -36.64 -28.03
CA MET A 332 -15.41 -36.60 -26.77
C MET A 332 -15.52 -35.17 -26.20
N LEU A 333 -14.44 -34.38 -26.24
CA LEU A 333 -14.51 -32.98 -25.83
C LEU A 333 -15.34 -32.12 -26.77
N LYS A 334 -15.32 -32.36 -28.07
CA LYS A 334 -16.22 -31.70 -29.02
C LYS A 334 -17.68 -32.04 -28.69
N LYS A 335 -17.99 -33.30 -28.37
CA LYS A 335 -19.33 -33.69 -27.90
C LYS A 335 -19.71 -33.03 -26.57
N GLU A 336 -18.82 -32.95 -25.59
CA GLU A 336 -19.06 -32.17 -24.36
C GLU A 336 -19.22 -30.67 -24.65
N THR A 337 -18.44 -30.15 -25.60
CA THR A 337 -18.49 -28.76 -26.07
C THR A 337 -19.83 -28.45 -26.72
N ASP A 338 -20.33 -29.36 -27.54
CA ASP A 338 -21.62 -29.21 -28.22
C ASP A 338 -22.80 -29.41 -27.24
N LYS A 339 -22.69 -30.33 -26.27
CA LYS A 339 -23.64 -30.42 -25.14
C LYS A 339 -23.65 -29.16 -24.27
N LEU A 340 -22.49 -28.58 -23.99
CA LEU A 340 -22.37 -27.32 -23.25
C LEU A 340 -22.90 -26.12 -24.07
N LYS A 341 -22.79 -26.14 -25.41
CA LYS A 341 -23.46 -25.19 -26.30
C LYS A 341 -24.98 -25.35 -26.29
N GLU A 342 -25.50 -26.57 -26.18
CA GLU A 342 -26.94 -26.83 -25.97
C GLU A 342 -27.40 -26.29 -24.61
N ILE A 343 -26.65 -26.51 -23.53
CA ILE A 343 -26.92 -25.92 -22.20
C ILE A 343 -26.86 -24.38 -22.23
N LEU A 344 -26.00 -23.80 -23.07
CA LEU A 344 -25.91 -22.35 -23.31
C LEU A 344 -27.11 -21.77 -24.10
N ASN A 345 -27.85 -22.62 -24.81
CA ASN A 345 -29.07 -22.26 -25.53
C ASN A 345 -30.34 -22.50 -24.69
N GLU A 346 -30.25 -23.29 -23.62
CA GLU A 346 -31.27 -23.48 -22.59
C GLU A 346 -31.08 -22.49 -21.42
N GLN A 347 -32.12 -22.25 -20.60
CA GLN A 347 -31.98 -21.41 -19.40
C GLN A 347 -31.15 -22.14 -18.34
N SER A 348 -29.82 -21.96 -18.35
CA SER A 348 -28.95 -22.56 -17.34
C SER A 348 -29.29 -22.03 -15.95
N THR A 349 -29.28 -22.91 -14.95
CA THR A 349 -29.56 -22.52 -13.56
C THR A 349 -28.32 -21.92 -12.90
N VAL A 350 -28.51 -21.11 -11.85
CA VAL A 350 -27.38 -20.53 -11.08
C VAL A 350 -26.47 -21.63 -10.52
N GLN A 351 -27.05 -22.74 -10.04
CA GLN A 351 -26.30 -23.85 -9.45
C GLN A 351 -25.35 -24.51 -10.46
N GLU A 352 -25.80 -24.73 -11.71
CA GLU A 352 -24.95 -25.26 -12.78
C GLU A 352 -23.78 -24.33 -13.09
N VAL A 353 -24.02 -23.00 -13.05
CA VAL A 353 -22.94 -22.02 -13.26
C VAL A 353 -21.91 -22.09 -12.14
N GLU A 354 -22.34 -22.21 -10.88
CA GLU A 354 -21.44 -22.34 -9.73
C GLU A 354 -20.58 -23.62 -9.83
N GLU A 355 -21.16 -24.74 -10.25
CA GLU A 355 -20.43 -25.98 -10.51
C GLU A 355 -19.39 -25.82 -11.62
N LEU A 356 -19.72 -25.13 -12.71
CA LEU A 356 -18.78 -24.82 -13.79
C LEU A 356 -17.63 -23.92 -13.33
N ILE A 357 -17.91 -22.92 -12.48
CA ILE A 357 -16.88 -22.05 -11.90
C ILE A 357 -15.92 -22.87 -11.03
N GLN A 358 -16.47 -23.73 -10.17
CA GLN A 358 -15.67 -24.59 -9.30
C GLN A 358 -14.82 -25.57 -10.12
N HIS A 359 -15.39 -26.16 -11.18
CA HIS A 359 -14.65 -27.03 -12.10
C HIS A 359 -13.53 -26.27 -12.81
N ASN A 360 -13.78 -25.04 -13.27
CA ASN A 360 -12.79 -24.19 -13.91
C ASN A 360 -11.62 -23.88 -12.96
N LYS A 361 -11.91 -23.51 -11.70
CA LYS A 361 -10.90 -23.32 -10.64
C LYS A 361 -10.00 -24.56 -10.51
N ASN A 362 -10.59 -25.75 -10.38
CA ASN A 362 -9.84 -27.00 -10.20
C ASN A 362 -8.94 -27.30 -11.40
N LEU A 363 -9.41 -27.09 -12.63
CA LEU A 363 -8.60 -27.28 -13.84
C LEU A 363 -7.43 -26.30 -13.93
N ARG A 364 -7.64 -25.04 -13.52
CA ARG A 364 -6.56 -24.03 -13.47
C ARG A 364 -5.47 -24.45 -12.48
N ILE A 365 -5.85 -24.93 -11.28
CA ILE A 365 -4.91 -25.44 -10.28
C ILE A 365 -4.13 -26.66 -10.82
N GLN A 366 -4.82 -27.62 -11.44
CA GLN A 366 -4.15 -28.78 -12.05
C GLN A 366 -3.14 -28.36 -13.13
N LEU A 367 -3.48 -27.37 -13.96
CA LEU A 367 -2.60 -26.89 -15.01
C LEU A 367 -1.38 -26.18 -14.42
N GLN A 368 -1.57 -25.37 -13.39
CA GLN A 368 -0.47 -24.73 -12.65
C GLN A 368 0.51 -25.78 -12.11
N ASN A 369 0.00 -26.85 -11.50
CA ASN A 369 0.84 -27.94 -10.98
C ASN A 369 1.63 -28.68 -12.07
N LEU A 370 1.07 -28.83 -13.28
CA LEU A 370 1.73 -29.53 -14.40
C LEU A 370 2.71 -28.67 -15.19
N VAL A 371 2.52 -27.34 -15.24
CA VAL A 371 3.40 -26.45 -16.01
C VAL A 371 4.76 -26.25 -15.33
N GLY A 372 4.84 -26.61 -14.04
CA GLY A 372 5.86 -26.17 -13.10
C GLY A 372 5.13 -25.28 -12.12
N CYS A 373 4.98 -25.76 -10.88
CA CYS A 373 4.36 -24.95 -9.84
C CYS A 373 5.38 -23.88 -9.45
N PRO A 374 5.02 -22.58 -9.53
CA PRO A 374 5.85 -21.55 -8.94
C PRO A 374 6.14 -21.90 -7.49
N ILE A 375 5.16 -22.48 -6.80
CA ILE A 375 5.15 -22.82 -5.38
C ILE A 375 5.76 -24.22 -5.19
N ALA A 376 7.09 -24.35 -5.26
CA ALA A 376 7.78 -25.59 -4.89
C ALA A 376 8.13 -25.59 -3.39
N GLU A 377 7.72 -26.63 -2.64
CA GLU A 377 8.02 -26.79 -1.21
C GLU A 377 9.53 -26.79 -0.91
N SER A 378 10.37 -27.19 -1.87
CA SER A 378 11.84 -27.25 -1.72
C SER A 378 12.52 -25.88 -1.69
N ASP A 379 11.88 -24.82 -2.17
CA ASP A 379 12.40 -23.44 -2.11
C ASP A 379 11.95 -22.68 -0.84
N VAL A 380 11.22 -23.38 0.02
CA VAL A 380 10.67 -22.88 1.27
C VAL A 380 11.71 -23.02 2.39
N GLU A 381 12.78 -22.23 2.31
CA GLU A 381 13.27 -21.61 3.54
C GLU A 381 12.24 -20.54 3.91
N LEU A 382 11.21 -20.96 4.66
CA LEU A 382 10.39 -20.04 5.45
C LEU A 382 11.37 -19.22 6.29
N PRO A 383 11.41 -17.89 6.15
CA PRO A 383 12.23 -17.12 7.06
C PRO A 383 11.71 -17.40 8.48
N ASP A 384 12.57 -17.32 9.51
CA ASP A 384 12.22 -17.38 10.95
C ASP A 384 11.05 -16.43 11.34
N SER A 385 10.63 -15.58 10.40
CA SER A 385 9.37 -14.89 10.25
C SER A 385 8.06 -15.68 10.42
N VAL A 386 8.04 -17.00 10.66
CA VAL A 386 6.82 -17.64 11.23
C VAL A 386 6.45 -16.95 12.56
N SER A 387 7.44 -16.41 13.29
CA SER A 387 7.23 -15.53 14.44
C SER A 387 6.62 -14.17 14.09
N VAL A 388 6.96 -13.60 12.92
CA VAL A 388 6.45 -12.31 12.42
C VAL A 388 5.03 -12.46 11.86
N LEU A 389 4.74 -13.57 11.18
CA LEU A 389 3.40 -13.94 10.71
C LEU A 389 2.48 -14.32 11.88
N GLN A 390 2.96 -15.03 12.90
CA GLN A 390 2.21 -15.21 14.15
C GLN A 390 1.97 -13.89 14.87
N LYS A 391 2.95 -12.97 14.91
CA LYS A 391 2.75 -11.61 15.44
C LYS A 391 1.75 -10.82 14.60
N ALA A 392 1.77 -10.95 13.27
CA ALA A 392 0.81 -10.32 12.37
C ALA A 392 -0.61 -10.91 12.51
N LEU A 393 -0.74 -12.22 12.73
CA LEU A 393 -2.01 -12.88 13.04
C LEU A 393 -2.57 -12.39 14.38
N VAL A 394 -1.73 -12.31 15.41
CA VAL A 394 -2.09 -11.78 16.74
C VAL A 394 -2.47 -10.30 16.65
N LEU A 395 -1.73 -9.50 15.88
CA LEU A 395 -2.03 -8.08 15.66
C LEU A 395 -3.30 -7.88 14.83
N THR A 396 -3.54 -8.68 13.80
CA THR A 396 -4.78 -8.61 12.99
C THR A 396 -5.99 -9.09 13.78
N GLU A 397 -5.87 -10.14 14.59
CA GLU A 397 -6.92 -10.52 15.55
C GLU A 397 -7.19 -9.40 16.56
N ASP A 398 -6.15 -8.76 17.09
CA ASP A 398 -6.29 -7.67 18.07
C ASP A 398 -6.89 -6.41 17.43
N MET A 399 -6.54 -6.12 16.16
CA MET A 399 -7.14 -5.05 15.35
C MET A 399 -8.61 -5.33 15.03
N ILE A 400 -8.96 -6.57 14.67
CA ILE A 400 -10.35 -6.99 14.43
C ILE A 400 -11.15 -6.94 15.74
N LYS A 401 -10.58 -7.40 16.86
CA LYS A 401 -11.19 -7.30 18.19
C LYS A 401 -11.42 -5.83 18.57
N LYS A 402 -10.42 -4.96 18.42
CA LYS A 402 -10.54 -3.51 18.67
C LYS A 402 -11.60 -2.86 17.77
N ARG A 403 -11.68 -3.22 16.48
CA ARG A 403 -12.70 -2.73 15.56
C ARG A 403 -14.10 -3.19 15.96
N LYS A 404 -14.27 -4.46 16.34
CA LYS A 404 -15.55 -4.99 16.85
C LYS A 404 -15.98 -4.31 18.15
N LEU A 405 -15.04 -4.12 19.08
CA LEU A 405 -15.23 -3.38 20.33
C LEU A 405 -15.64 -1.92 20.08
N TYR A 406 -15.00 -1.25 19.12
CA TYR A 406 -15.34 0.12 18.75
C TYR A 406 -16.75 0.24 18.17
N LEU A 407 -17.14 -0.69 17.28
CA LEU A 407 -18.48 -0.71 16.68
C LEU A 407 -19.56 -1.02 17.75
N THR A 408 -19.31 -1.98 18.64
CA THR A 408 -20.23 -2.27 19.76
C THR A 408 -20.30 -1.14 20.78
N ASP A 409 -19.20 -0.44 21.05
CA ASP A 409 -19.20 0.77 21.88
C ASP A 409 -20.03 1.90 21.25
N GLN A 410 -19.93 2.10 19.92
CA GLN A 410 -20.79 3.07 19.23
C GLN A 410 -22.27 2.69 19.28
N GLU A 411 -22.62 1.42 19.07
CA GLU A 411 -23.99 0.93 19.19
C GLU A 411 -24.53 1.05 20.63
N MET A 412 -23.70 0.72 21.63
CA MET A 412 -24.06 0.84 23.04
C MET A 412 -24.27 2.31 23.42
N LYS A 413 -23.40 3.21 22.97
CA LYS A 413 -23.57 4.65 23.16
C LYS A 413 -24.83 5.18 22.49
N ALA A 414 -25.15 4.72 21.28
CA ALA A 414 -26.40 5.09 20.60
C ALA A 414 -27.64 4.62 21.38
N LYS A 415 -27.62 3.39 21.93
CA LYS A 415 -28.69 2.88 22.80
C LYS A 415 -28.80 3.64 24.13
N LEU A 416 -27.68 3.95 24.77
CA LEU A 416 -27.67 4.74 26.01
C LEU A 416 -28.22 6.15 25.78
N VAL A 417 -27.87 6.78 24.65
CA VAL A 417 -28.43 8.07 24.25
C VAL A 417 -29.93 7.97 23.98
N ALA A 418 -30.38 6.94 23.25
CA ALA A 418 -31.81 6.69 23.00
C ALA A 418 -32.60 6.48 24.29
N ASP A 419 -32.01 5.80 25.28
CA ASP A 419 -32.60 5.54 26.60
C ASP A 419 -32.50 6.73 27.57
N GLY A 420 -31.93 7.87 27.16
CA GLY A 420 -31.74 9.04 28.02
C GLY A 420 -30.72 8.83 29.15
N ARG A 421 -29.76 7.93 28.96
CA ARG A 421 -28.72 7.58 29.92
C ARG A 421 -27.36 8.18 29.54
N CYS A 422 -26.54 8.44 30.55
CA CYS A 422 -25.20 8.98 30.36
C CYS A 422 -24.28 7.96 29.68
N THR A 423 -23.60 8.34 28.60
CA THR A 423 -22.63 7.50 27.88
C THR A 423 -21.34 7.23 28.66
N ILE A 424 -21.09 7.95 29.76
CA ILE A 424 -19.88 7.82 30.59
C ILE A 424 -20.12 6.87 31.76
N CYS A 425 -21.28 6.98 32.43
CA CYS A 425 -21.56 6.19 33.64
C CYS A 425 -22.83 5.34 33.58
N THR A 426 -23.49 5.29 32.41
CA THR A 426 -24.69 4.49 32.11
C THR A 426 -25.94 4.77 32.98
N LEU A 427 -25.84 5.64 33.99
CA LEU A 427 -26.95 6.10 34.82
C LEU A 427 -27.89 7.05 34.07
N LYS A 428 -29.16 7.07 34.46
CA LYS A 428 -30.12 8.10 34.02
C LYS A 428 -29.64 9.49 34.46
N VAL A 429 -29.74 10.45 33.56
CA VAL A 429 -29.40 11.86 33.86
C VAL A 429 -30.50 12.45 34.75
N PRO A 430 -30.18 13.26 35.79
CA PRO A 430 -28.87 13.83 36.12
C PRO A 430 -27.92 12.86 36.86
N CYS A 431 -26.72 12.71 36.29
CA CYS A 431 -25.58 12.02 36.90
C CYS A 431 -24.42 13.01 37.14
N LYS A 432 -23.39 12.60 37.90
CA LYS A 432 -22.22 13.44 38.22
C LYS A 432 -21.48 14.00 36.99
N HIS A 433 -21.55 13.32 35.84
CA HIS A 433 -20.89 13.76 34.61
C HIS A 433 -21.59 14.93 33.90
N ARG A 434 -22.84 15.27 34.26
CA ARG A 434 -23.63 16.40 33.70
C ARG A 434 -23.65 16.48 32.16
N VAL A 435 -23.49 15.33 31.49
CA VAL A 435 -23.60 15.21 30.03
C VAL A 435 -24.98 14.68 29.70
N ALA A 436 -25.77 15.48 28.99
CA ALA A 436 -27.04 15.08 28.38
C ALA A 436 -26.90 15.18 26.86
N TYR A 437 -27.61 14.32 26.14
CA TYR A 437 -27.61 14.30 24.67
C TYR A 437 -29.01 14.66 24.17
N SER A 438 -29.09 15.43 23.09
CA SER A 438 -30.36 15.68 22.41
C SER A 438 -30.88 14.38 21.77
N PRO A 439 -32.17 14.29 21.41
CA PRO A 439 -32.71 13.17 20.63
C PRO A 439 -31.99 12.95 19.29
N LYS A 440 -31.21 13.93 18.82
CA LYS A 440 -30.38 13.86 17.61
C LYS A 440 -28.90 13.55 17.91
N GLY A 441 -28.55 13.26 19.15
CA GLY A 441 -27.19 12.86 19.56
C GLY A 441 -26.22 14.01 19.83
N GLU A 442 -26.68 15.26 19.88
CA GLU A 442 -25.81 16.42 20.13
C GLU A 442 -25.60 16.63 21.63
N VAL A 443 -24.37 16.96 22.04
CA VAL A 443 -24.01 17.19 23.44
C VAL A 443 -24.65 18.49 23.94
N ILE A 444 -25.58 18.38 24.89
CA ILE A 444 -26.15 19.52 25.59
C ILE A 444 -25.21 19.87 26.76
N LYS A 445 -24.28 20.81 26.54
CA LYS A 445 -23.44 21.34 27.62
C LYS A 445 -24.26 22.26 28.53
N GLY A 446 -24.23 22.00 29.84
CA GLY A 446 -24.64 23.00 30.85
C GLY A 446 -25.97 22.78 31.56
N TYR A 447 -26.35 21.54 31.88
CA TYR A 447 -27.51 21.32 32.76
C TYR A 447 -27.19 21.79 34.20
N LYS A 448 -27.69 22.97 34.58
CA LYS A 448 -27.62 23.53 35.95
C LYS A 448 -28.80 23.07 36.81
N GLY A 449 -29.03 21.76 36.88
CA GLY A 449 -30.00 21.19 37.82
C GLY A 449 -29.31 20.84 39.14
N ASN A 450 -29.76 21.43 40.25
CA ASN A 450 -29.31 21.04 41.59
C ASN A 450 -29.86 19.65 41.92
N MET A 451 -29.00 18.70 42.31
CA MET A 451 -29.46 17.45 42.92
C MET A 451 -28.66 17.14 44.19
N LYS A 452 -29.40 17.01 45.31
CA LYS A 452 -28.92 16.38 46.53
C LYS A 452 -29.04 14.86 46.37
N CYS A 453 -27.96 14.14 46.66
CA CYS A 453 -28.01 12.69 46.90
C CYS A 453 -28.59 12.45 48.29
N THR A 454 -29.74 11.78 48.40
CA THR A 454 -30.09 11.03 49.60
C THR A 454 -29.74 9.57 49.33
N GLY A 455 -28.63 9.13 49.94
CA GLY A 455 -28.26 7.73 49.98
C GLY A 455 -29.13 6.94 50.95
N ASN A 456 -29.05 5.62 50.84
CA ASN A 456 -29.59 4.59 51.73
C ASN A 456 -31.11 4.50 51.87
N GLU A 457 -31.72 3.54 51.17
CA GLU A 457 -32.72 2.67 51.79
C GLU A 457 -32.47 1.21 51.42
N GLN A 458 -32.35 0.40 52.47
CA GLN A 458 -32.32 -1.05 52.47
C GLN A 458 -33.64 -1.60 51.91
N ILE A 459 -33.59 -2.56 50.99
CA ILE A 459 -34.77 -3.37 50.68
C ILE A 459 -34.60 -4.73 51.37
N LYS A 460 -35.10 -4.80 52.60
CA LYS A 460 -35.60 -6.04 53.20
C LYS A 460 -36.97 -6.37 52.58
N GLY A 461 -37.23 -7.67 52.42
CA GLY A 461 -38.25 -8.23 51.56
C GLY A 461 -39.72 -7.96 51.91
N LYS A 462 -40.59 -8.41 50.99
CA LYS A 462 -41.92 -8.91 51.30
C LYS A 462 -42.26 -10.10 50.41
N ILE A 463 -42.64 -11.15 51.11
CA ILE A 463 -43.14 -12.44 50.65
C ILE A 463 -44.49 -12.22 49.97
N GLY A 464 -44.70 -12.86 48.81
CA GLY A 464 -46.00 -13.05 48.18
C GLY A 464 -46.12 -14.52 47.76
N ALA A 465 -46.95 -15.27 48.49
CA ALA A 465 -47.25 -16.67 48.25
C ALA A 465 -48.06 -16.85 46.95
N GLY A 466 -47.76 -17.92 46.21
CA GLY A 466 -48.46 -18.31 44.99
C GLY A 466 -48.10 -19.73 44.55
N SER A 467 -48.73 -20.70 45.22
CA SER A 467 -49.09 -22.06 44.76
C SER A 467 -48.28 -22.75 43.64
N GLY A 468 -47.59 -23.82 44.02
CA GLY A 468 -47.77 -25.15 43.44
C GLY A 468 -47.02 -25.49 42.16
N ASN A 469 -45.89 -26.19 42.30
CA ASN A 469 -45.72 -27.48 41.62
C ASN A 469 -44.69 -28.39 42.30
N LYS A 470 -45.09 -29.65 42.44
CA LYS A 470 -44.37 -30.75 43.09
C LYS A 470 -42.99 -30.98 42.45
N VAL A 471 -41.94 -30.96 43.26
CA VAL A 471 -40.65 -31.56 42.89
C VAL A 471 -40.72 -33.05 43.20
N VAL A 472 -40.85 -33.86 42.16
CA VAL A 472 -40.60 -35.30 42.21
C VAL A 472 -39.08 -35.50 42.18
N ARG A 473 -38.53 -36.16 43.21
CA ARG A 473 -37.18 -36.72 43.18
C ARG A 473 -37.24 -38.04 42.40
N SER A 474 -36.49 -38.13 41.30
CA SER A 474 -35.99 -39.41 40.80
C SER A 474 -34.57 -39.20 40.26
N SER A 475 -33.67 -39.99 40.82
CA SER A 475 -32.23 -40.08 40.59
C SER A 475 -31.86 -40.54 39.18
N THR A 476 -30.96 -39.81 38.52
CA THR A 476 -30.05 -40.30 37.47
C THR A 476 -28.66 -39.71 37.69
N PRO A 477 -27.56 -40.43 37.36
CA PRO A 477 -26.20 -40.01 37.70
C PRO A 477 -25.78 -38.76 36.92
N SER A 478 -25.17 -37.81 37.62
CA SER A 478 -24.82 -36.47 37.16
C SER A 478 -23.80 -36.47 36.03
N VAL A 479 -24.06 -35.59 35.07
CA VAL A 479 -23.21 -35.18 33.92
C VAL A 479 -21.82 -34.65 34.33
N ASP A 480 -21.55 -34.53 35.63
CA ASP A 480 -20.37 -33.84 36.19
C ASP A 480 -19.08 -34.68 36.21
N GLU A 481 -19.12 -36.00 36.38
CA GLU A 481 -17.87 -36.81 36.47
C GLU A 481 -17.10 -36.86 35.14
N ARG A 482 -17.79 -36.97 34.01
CA ARG A 482 -17.16 -36.90 32.67
C ARG A 482 -16.69 -35.50 32.29
N PHE A 483 -17.25 -34.46 32.90
CA PHE A 483 -16.82 -33.08 32.70
C PHE A 483 -15.56 -32.79 33.51
N ILE A 484 -15.44 -33.35 34.71
CA ILE A 484 -14.26 -33.22 35.57
C ILE A 484 -13.07 -33.99 34.99
N GLU A 485 -13.24 -35.24 34.55
CA GLU A 485 -12.16 -35.99 33.87
C GLU A 485 -11.66 -35.29 32.60
N ASN A 486 -12.57 -34.76 31.77
CA ASN A 486 -12.20 -33.99 30.57
C ASN A 486 -11.52 -32.65 30.90
N ALA A 487 -11.86 -32.03 32.04
CA ALA A 487 -11.22 -30.80 32.49
C ALA A 487 -9.81 -31.07 33.01
N GLU A 488 -9.60 -32.16 33.75
CA GLU A 488 -8.29 -32.57 34.27
C GLU A 488 -7.32 -32.98 33.15
N GLU A 489 -7.80 -33.69 32.12
CA GLU A 489 -7.00 -33.99 30.92
C GLU A 489 -6.63 -32.73 30.15
N LYS A 490 -7.56 -31.77 30.00
CA LYS A 490 -7.27 -30.47 29.39
C LYS A 490 -6.25 -29.66 30.17
N ILE A 491 -6.31 -29.65 31.51
CA ILE A 491 -5.34 -28.94 32.35
C ILE A 491 -3.95 -29.58 32.24
N LYS A 492 -3.86 -30.93 32.19
CA LYS A 492 -2.59 -31.64 31.92
C LYS A 492 -2.03 -31.37 30.52
N LEU A 493 -2.89 -31.19 29.52
CA LEU A 493 -2.46 -30.84 28.18
C LEU A 493 -1.97 -29.38 28.11
N LEU A 494 -2.66 -28.47 28.78
CA LEU A 494 -2.29 -27.06 28.87
C LEU A 494 -0.95 -26.85 29.57
N SER A 495 -0.69 -27.55 30.67
CA SER A 495 0.61 -27.48 31.36
C SER A 495 1.78 -28.03 30.54
N LYS A 496 1.54 -29.08 29.73
CA LYS A 496 2.53 -29.58 28.76
C LYS A 496 2.81 -28.57 27.63
N ILE A 497 1.77 -27.85 27.17
CA ILE A 497 1.90 -26.80 26.15
C ILE A 497 2.66 -25.60 26.72
N GLU A 498 2.40 -25.21 27.97
CA GLU A 498 3.11 -24.11 28.65
C GLU A 498 4.59 -24.44 28.84
N ALA A 499 4.92 -25.65 29.32
CA ALA A 499 6.32 -26.09 29.45
C ALA A 499 7.06 -26.16 28.11
N TYR A 500 6.37 -26.53 27.02
CA TYR A 500 6.94 -26.50 25.67
C TYR A 500 7.17 -25.07 25.17
N LYS A 501 6.25 -24.15 25.45
CA LYS A 501 6.38 -22.72 25.13
C LYS A 501 7.55 -22.10 25.88
N GLU A 502 7.71 -22.36 27.17
CA GLU A 502 8.82 -21.85 27.97
C GLU A 502 10.18 -22.34 27.46
N LYS A 503 10.31 -23.64 27.15
CA LYS A 503 11.53 -24.18 26.53
C LYS A 503 11.86 -23.55 25.17
N LYS A 504 10.84 -23.25 24.37
CA LYS A 504 11.02 -22.58 23.08
C LYS A 504 11.45 -21.13 23.24
N VAL A 505 10.84 -20.40 24.19
CA VAL A 505 11.18 -19.00 24.50
C VAL A 505 12.62 -18.89 25.03
N MET A 506 13.06 -19.80 25.90
CA MET A 506 14.43 -19.79 26.40
C MET A 506 15.48 -19.99 25.30
N LYS A 507 15.22 -20.89 24.33
CA LYS A 507 16.10 -21.04 23.15
C LYS A 507 16.16 -19.80 22.26
N GLU A 508 15.05 -19.08 22.13
CA GLU A 508 15.01 -17.83 21.35
C GLU A 508 15.72 -16.68 22.07
N ILE A 509 15.68 -16.64 23.41
CA ILE A 509 16.45 -15.69 24.21
C ILE A 509 17.97 -15.96 24.07
N GLU A 510 18.41 -17.22 24.11
CA GLU A 510 19.81 -17.57 23.88
C GLU A 510 20.30 -17.12 22.50
N LYS A 511 19.53 -17.39 21.43
CA LYS A 511 19.85 -16.93 20.07
C LYS A 511 19.91 -15.40 19.96
N ALA A 512 18.99 -14.70 20.63
CA ALA A 512 18.97 -13.24 20.63
C ALA A 512 20.21 -12.66 21.34
N GLN A 513 20.64 -13.28 22.45
CA GLN A 513 21.87 -12.90 23.15
C GLN A 513 23.13 -13.16 22.30
N GLU A 514 23.14 -14.24 21.51
CA GLU A 514 24.24 -14.56 20.60
C GLU A 514 24.31 -13.58 19.42
N MET A 515 23.16 -13.23 18.83
CA MET A 515 23.05 -12.20 17.79
C MET A 515 23.50 -10.82 18.30
N GLN A 516 23.14 -10.46 19.53
CA GLN A 516 23.54 -9.19 20.14
C GLN A 516 25.06 -9.11 20.33
N LYS A 517 25.72 -10.20 20.72
CA LYS A 517 27.19 -10.26 20.78
C LYS A 517 27.84 -10.03 19.41
N ILE A 518 27.26 -10.60 18.34
CA ILE A 518 27.76 -10.41 16.97
C ILE A 518 27.59 -8.95 16.53
N GLU A 519 26.46 -8.32 16.85
CA GLU A 519 26.22 -6.90 16.57
C GLU A 519 27.20 -5.99 17.33
N ASP A 520 27.46 -6.25 18.61
CA ASP A 520 28.42 -5.51 19.42
C ASP A 520 29.85 -5.64 18.85
N GLU A 521 30.26 -6.85 18.43
CA GLU A 521 31.54 -7.07 17.74
C GLU A 521 31.64 -6.33 16.40
N MET A 522 30.54 -6.28 15.64
CA MET A 522 30.48 -5.57 14.37
C MET A 522 30.56 -4.06 14.57
N MET A 523 29.87 -3.53 15.59
CA MET A 523 29.92 -2.12 15.97
C MET A 523 31.33 -1.70 16.42
N GLU A 524 32.02 -2.54 17.19
CA GLU A 524 33.40 -2.25 17.62
C GLU A 524 34.37 -2.26 16.42
N LYS A 525 34.23 -3.22 15.48
CA LYS A 525 35.00 -3.19 14.23
C LYS A 525 34.75 -1.93 13.41
N MET A 526 33.50 -1.46 13.37
CA MET A 526 33.12 -0.24 12.67
C MET A 526 33.74 1.01 13.32
N ARG A 527 33.75 1.05 14.66
CA ARG A 527 34.41 2.11 15.46
C ARG A 527 35.91 2.18 15.18
N ILE A 528 36.59 1.04 15.18
CA ILE A 528 38.03 0.94 14.85
C ILE A 528 38.30 1.42 13.42
N HIS A 529 37.44 1.04 12.46
CA HIS A 529 37.59 1.47 11.07
C HIS A 529 37.39 2.98 10.91
N GLU A 530 36.45 3.57 11.65
CA GLU A 530 36.18 5.01 11.62
C GLU A 530 37.31 5.83 12.26
N GLU A 531 37.90 5.34 13.36
CA GLU A 531 39.13 5.92 13.93
C GLU A 531 40.31 5.85 12.96
N TRP A 532 40.49 4.73 12.26
CA TRP A 532 41.53 4.58 11.24
C TRP A 532 41.33 5.58 10.10
N ARG A 533 40.09 5.73 9.62
CA ARG A 533 39.72 6.69 8.58
C ARG A 533 39.99 8.13 9.01
N ARG A 534 39.72 8.46 10.28
CA ARG A 534 40.00 9.79 10.86
C ARG A 534 41.50 10.09 10.87
N LYS A 535 42.32 9.16 11.40
CA LYS A 535 43.80 9.27 11.39
C LYS A 535 44.36 9.38 9.96
N TYR A 536 43.79 8.62 9.02
CA TYR A 536 44.17 8.68 7.60
C TYR A 536 43.89 10.04 6.98
N LEU A 537 42.71 10.61 7.22
CA LEU A 537 42.33 11.95 6.76
C LEU A 537 43.22 13.03 7.36
N GLU A 538 43.59 12.91 8.63
CA GLU A 538 44.46 13.85 9.34
C GLU A 538 45.88 13.84 8.76
N LYS A 539 46.46 12.64 8.57
CA LYS A 539 47.77 12.47 7.91
C LYS A 539 47.78 13.03 6.48
N ASN A 540 46.66 12.90 5.75
CA ASN A 540 46.54 13.49 4.41
C ASN A 540 46.38 15.01 4.44
N LYS A 541 45.68 15.58 5.43
CA LYS A 541 45.63 17.04 5.62
C LYS A 541 47.02 17.61 5.90
N GLU A 542 47.82 16.95 6.72
CA GLU A 542 49.21 17.34 7.00
C GLU A 542 50.09 17.26 5.75
N LYS A 543 49.98 16.18 4.96
CA LYS A 543 50.69 16.07 3.67
C LYS A 543 50.29 17.19 2.70
N ILE A 544 49.01 17.54 2.62
CA ILE A 544 48.53 18.64 1.78
C ILE A 544 49.07 19.97 2.29
N LYS A 545 49.15 20.17 3.61
CA LYS A 545 49.73 21.40 4.22
C LYS A 545 51.23 21.51 3.92
N ALA A 546 51.99 20.44 4.12
CA ALA A 546 53.41 20.38 3.80
C ALA A 546 53.68 20.61 2.30
N TYR A 547 52.84 20.06 1.42
CA TYR A 547 52.94 20.27 -0.03
C TYR A 547 52.66 21.74 -0.41
N LYS A 548 51.66 22.37 0.22
CA LYS A 548 51.36 23.80 0.03
C LYS A 548 52.49 24.70 0.52
N GLU A 549 53.12 24.38 1.66
CA GLU A 549 54.30 25.10 2.17
C GLU A 549 55.51 24.95 1.23
N GLN A 550 55.77 23.74 0.71
CA GLN A 550 56.83 23.52 -0.28
C GLN A 550 56.59 24.31 -1.59
N ILE A 551 55.34 24.40 -2.06
CA ILE A 551 55.00 25.26 -3.20
C ILE A 551 55.24 26.74 -2.87
N GLY A 552 54.87 27.18 -1.66
CA GLY A 552 55.11 28.55 -1.19
C GLY A 552 56.60 28.93 -1.18
N VAL A 553 57.45 28.03 -0.65
CA VAL A 553 58.91 28.22 -0.61
C VAL A 553 59.51 28.24 -2.03
N LYS A 554 59.08 27.33 -2.92
CA LYS A 554 59.50 27.35 -4.34
C LYS A 554 59.08 28.63 -5.06
N ARG A 555 57.89 29.16 -4.76
CA ARG A 555 57.37 30.41 -5.32
C ARG A 555 58.19 31.62 -4.87
N GLN A 556 58.49 31.73 -3.57
CA GLN A 556 59.36 32.77 -3.01
C GLN A 556 60.81 32.69 -3.53
N ALA A 557 61.36 31.49 -3.70
CA ALA A 557 62.69 31.29 -4.30
C ALA A 557 62.72 31.72 -5.78
N SER A 558 61.64 31.45 -6.53
CA SER A 558 61.50 31.89 -7.93
C SER A 558 61.38 33.42 -8.04
N GLU A 559 60.69 34.07 -7.11
CA GLU A 559 60.52 35.53 -7.06
C GLU A 559 61.82 36.25 -6.65
N ARG A 560 62.59 35.68 -5.71
CA ARG A 560 63.94 36.16 -5.37
C ARG A 560 64.92 36.03 -6.54
N ARG A 561 64.83 34.96 -7.34
CA ARG A 561 65.62 34.78 -8.58
C ARG A 561 65.22 35.76 -9.69
N LYS A 562 63.93 36.13 -9.78
CA LYS A 562 63.44 37.16 -10.71
C LYS A 562 63.88 38.56 -10.30
N ARG A 563 63.91 38.89 -9.00
CA ARG A 563 64.38 40.20 -8.49
C ARG A 563 65.89 40.44 -8.66
N LYS A 564 66.70 39.38 -8.73
CA LYS A 564 68.17 39.50 -8.94
C LYS A 564 68.60 39.64 -10.41
N LYS A 565 67.69 39.56 -11.39
CA LYS A 565 68.02 39.45 -12.82
C LYS A 565 67.65 40.64 -13.71
N THR A 566 67.33 41.81 -13.18
CA THR A 566 66.99 42.97 -14.03
C THR A 566 67.62 44.28 -13.53
N PRO A 567 68.64 44.81 -14.24
CA PRO A 567 68.98 46.23 -14.21
C PRO A 567 67.97 47.04 -15.04
N SER A 568 67.80 48.30 -14.65
CA SER A 568 66.84 49.28 -15.16
C SER A 568 67.14 49.80 -16.58
N ARG A 569 66.15 49.80 -17.47
CA ARG A 569 65.98 50.85 -18.51
C ARG A 569 64.51 50.94 -18.97
N PRO A 570 63.95 52.14 -19.19
CA PRO A 570 62.50 52.34 -19.26
C PRO A 570 61.97 52.33 -20.70
N GLN A 571 60.77 51.80 -20.92
CA GLN A 571 59.66 52.49 -21.61
C GLN A 571 58.40 51.63 -21.77
N SER A 572 57.26 52.34 -21.71
CA SER A 572 55.90 51.99 -22.15
C SER A 572 54.98 51.22 -21.19
N SER A 573 54.31 52.00 -20.35
CA SER A 573 53.02 51.71 -19.72
C SER A 573 51.90 51.69 -20.77
N PHE A 574 51.47 50.54 -21.28
CA PHE A 574 50.15 50.40 -21.93
C PHE A 574 49.86 48.92 -22.19
N ARG A 575 49.04 48.24 -21.38
CA ARG A 575 48.12 47.12 -21.78
C ARG A 575 47.58 46.17 -20.67
N ILE A 576 47.81 46.38 -19.37
CA ILE A 576 47.28 45.45 -18.35
C ILE A 576 46.04 45.98 -17.59
N SER A 577 45.75 47.28 -17.58
CA SER A 577 44.51 47.80 -16.95
C SER A 577 43.23 47.51 -17.78
N ASN A 578 43.38 47.32 -19.09
CA ASN A 578 42.24 47.24 -20.02
C ASN A 578 41.47 45.90 -20.01
N TYR A 579 42.00 44.83 -19.42
CA TYR A 579 41.32 43.53 -19.40
C TYR A 579 40.26 43.45 -18.30
N TYR A 580 40.59 43.89 -17.09
CA TYR A 580 39.69 43.82 -15.94
C TYR A 580 38.55 44.83 -16.04
N GLU A 581 38.81 46.02 -16.58
CA GLU A 581 37.75 47.02 -16.82
C GLU A 581 36.81 46.61 -17.95
N ARG A 582 37.33 46.05 -19.06
CA ARG A 582 36.48 45.50 -20.14
C ARG A 582 35.63 44.33 -19.66
N LYS A 583 36.20 43.43 -18.84
CA LYS A 583 35.45 42.31 -18.27
C LYS A 583 34.33 42.78 -17.34
N LYS A 584 34.58 43.82 -16.54
CA LYS A 584 33.56 44.41 -15.65
C LYS A 584 32.45 45.11 -16.46
N SER A 585 32.82 45.91 -17.46
CA SER A 585 31.87 46.60 -18.34
C SER A 585 30.98 45.64 -19.14
N ILE A 586 31.52 44.53 -19.64
CA ILE A 586 30.74 43.50 -20.35
C ILE A 586 29.74 42.81 -19.41
N VAL A 587 30.13 42.51 -18.17
CA VAL A 587 29.24 41.88 -17.18
C VAL A 587 28.11 42.83 -16.79
N ASP A 588 28.39 44.12 -16.65
CA ASP A 588 27.39 45.12 -16.30
C ASP A 588 26.42 45.39 -17.48
N LEU A 589 26.91 45.43 -18.72
CA LEU A 589 26.08 45.48 -19.95
C LEU A 589 25.15 44.27 -20.07
N LEU A 590 25.63 43.06 -19.78
CA LEU A 590 24.80 41.84 -19.81
C LEU A 590 23.71 41.85 -18.72
N ARG A 591 23.99 42.44 -17.55
CA ARG A 591 22.99 42.62 -16.49
C ARG A 591 21.94 43.67 -16.86
N GLU A 592 22.33 44.77 -17.47
CA GLU A 592 21.43 45.79 -18.02
C GLU A 592 20.51 45.20 -19.10
N HIS A 593 21.08 44.45 -20.06
CA HIS A 593 20.30 43.79 -21.11
C HIS A 593 19.31 42.75 -20.56
N SER A 594 19.69 42.00 -19.52
CA SER A 594 18.79 41.06 -18.83
C SER A 594 17.63 41.79 -18.13
N LYS A 595 17.88 42.93 -17.49
CA LYS A 595 16.82 43.76 -16.87
C LYS A 595 15.87 44.37 -17.92
N VAL A 596 16.38 44.83 -19.05
CA VAL A 596 15.57 45.33 -20.17
C VAL A 596 14.75 44.21 -20.80
N PHE A 597 15.31 43.01 -20.93
CA PHE A 597 14.60 41.83 -21.43
C PHE A 597 13.45 41.44 -20.50
N MET A 598 13.69 41.42 -19.18
CA MET A 598 12.64 41.13 -18.18
C MET A 598 11.56 42.23 -18.13
N ARG A 599 11.92 43.50 -18.31
CA ARG A 599 10.96 44.62 -18.44
C ARG A 599 10.13 44.56 -19.73
N LYS A 600 10.73 44.18 -20.87
CA LYS A 600 10.01 43.95 -22.14
C LYS A 600 9.13 42.71 -22.10
N SER A 601 9.52 41.68 -21.35
CA SER A 601 8.71 40.48 -21.14
C SER A 601 7.48 40.78 -20.29
N THR A 602 7.65 41.54 -19.21
CA THR A 602 6.55 41.95 -18.32
C THR A 602 5.63 42.99 -18.95
N SER A 603 6.12 43.88 -19.81
CA SER A 603 5.27 44.80 -20.58
C SER A 603 4.50 44.10 -21.70
N ARG A 604 5.08 43.10 -22.38
CA ARG A 604 4.35 42.23 -23.34
C ARG A 604 3.25 41.41 -22.67
N ILE A 605 3.47 40.90 -21.46
CA ILE A 605 2.45 40.17 -20.71
C ILE A 605 1.30 41.11 -20.28
N ARG A 606 1.61 42.37 -19.90
CA ARG A 606 0.58 43.39 -19.61
C ARG A 606 -0.17 43.91 -20.84
N SER A 607 0.47 43.97 -22.01
CA SER A 607 -0.22 44.35 -23.25
C SER A 607 -1.11 43.21 -23.77
N LEU A 608 -0.70 41.95 -23.61
CA LEU A 608 -1.53 40.77 -23.93
C LEU A 608 -2.75 40.64 -23.01
N SER A 609 -2.65 41.01 -21.73
CA SER A 609 -3.81 41.03 -20.82
C SER A 609 -4.80 42.18 -21.13
N ASN A 610 -4.32 43.32 -21.65
CA ASN A 610 -5.18 44.43 -22.04
C ASN A 610 -5.87 44.21 -23.40
N VAL A 611 -5.25 43.46 -24.32
CA VAL A 611 -5.88 43.10 -25.60
C VAL A 611 -7.04 42.13 -25.41
N ASN A 612 -6.96 41.20 -24.43
CA ASN A 612 -8.08 40.30 -24.11
C ASN A 612 -9.29 41.05 -23.49
N ASN A 613 -9.07 42.13 -22.74
CA ASN A 613 -10.17 42.94 -22.18
C ASN A 613 -10.84 43.85 -23.24
N SER A 614 -10.17 44.18 -24.33
CA SER A 614 -10.76 44.94 -25.45
C SER A 614 -11.52 44.06 -26.46
N VAL A 615 -11.30 42.74 -26.48
CA VAL A 615 -12.06 41.81 -27.33
C VAL A 615 -13.42 41.44 -26.69
N ASP A 616 -13.50 41.43 -25.36
CA ASP A 616 -14.76 41.20 -24.62
C ASP A 616 -15.70 42.42 -24.55
N SER A 617 -15.27 43.59 -25.02
CA SER A 617 -16.12 44.80 -25.13
C SER A 617 -16.64 45.07 -26.55
N LEU A 618 -16.26 44.26 -27.53
CA LEU A 618 -16.78 44.29 -28.91
C LEU A 618 -17.69 43.09 -29.25
N SER A 619 -18.01 42.25 -28.26
CA SER A 619 -18.92 41.10 -28.37
C SER A 619 -20.18 41.22 -27.50
N LYS A 620 -20.56 42.44 -27.10
CA LYS A 620 -21.84 42.77 -26.48
C LYS A 620 -22.59 43.83 -27.27
#